data_AF-A0A1W9VV10-F1
#
_entry.id   AF-A0A1W9VV10-F1
#
_cell.length_a   1.000
_cell.length_b   1.000
_cell.length_c   1.000
_cell.angle_alpha   90.00
_cell.angle_beta   90.00
_cell.angle_gamma   90.00
#
_symmetry.space_group_name_H-M   'P 1'
#
loop_
_entity.id
_entity.type
_entity.pdbx_description
1 polymer ?
#
loop_
_entity_poly.entity_id
_entity_poly.type
_entity_poly.pdbx_seq_one_letter_code
_entity_poly.pdbx_strand_id
1 'polypeptide(L)'
;MTYSSYDTHALNEEFEELGVPRINEILHSVIHKTRYSLKKYHYPEPDATFTFDFSSLTGSVKDVVLGLIAVEKVFRINPDPSASIENVIKIDKVVNSFLIKHFDEYSNYYRFKVDKGEDVPHDYFSRIKEDDQYDDLTILAIKKK
;
A
#
# COMPACT_ATOMS: atom_id res chain seq x y z
N MET A 1 -30.20 -5.04 17.33
CA MET A 1 -28.79 -5.34 17.00
C MET A 1 -28.52 -4.73 15.65
N THR A 2 -27.80 -3.61 15.62
CA THR A 2 -27.40 -2.93 14.38
C THR A 2 -26.15 -3.60 13.84
N TYR A 3 -26.28 -4.36 12.76
CA TYR A 3 -25.13 -4.86 12.00
C TYR A 3 -24.56 -3.69 11.20
N SER A 4 -23.36 -3.23 11.58
CA SER A 4 -22.58 -2.30 10.77
C SER A 4 -21.96 -3.11 9.64
N SER A 5 -22.48 -2.98 8.42
CA SER A 5 -21.80 -3.47 7.22
C SER A 5 -20.51 -2.68 7.05
N TYR A 6 -19.36 -3.33 7.11
CA TYR A 6 -18.11 -2.71 6.67
C TYR A 6 -18.13 -2.70 5.13
N ASP A 7 -18.04 -1.52 4.54
CA ASP A 7 -18.20 -1.26 3.10
C ASP A 7 -17.04 -1.81 2.22
N THR A 8 -16.18 -2.66 2.79
CA THR A 8 -14.94 -3.19 2.18
C THR A 8 -14.94 -4.69 1.90
N HIS A 9 -16.01 -5.41 2.29
CA HIS A 9 -16.26 -6.82 1.96
C HIS A 9 -17.69 -7.20 2.38
N ALA A 10 -18.27 -8.22 1.76
CA ALA A 10 -19.57 -8.73 2.19
C ALA A 10 -19.46 -9.43 3.57
N LEU A 11 -20.56 -9.49 4.32
CA LEU A 11 -20.63 -10.28 5.56
C LEU A 11 -20.29 -11.75 5.24
N ASN A 12 -19.21 -12.28 5.82
CA ASN A 12 -18.65 -13.64 5.66
C ASN A 12 -17.60 -13.85 4.54
N GLU A 13 -17.04 -12.79 3.95
CA GLU A 13 -15.82 -12.94 3.12
C GLU A 13 -14.56 -12.95 3.99
N GLU A 14 -13.74 -14.00 3.85
CA GLU A 14 -12.47 -14.16 4.58
C GLU A 14 -11.35 -13.26 4.01
N PHE A 15 -11.58 -12.67 2.83
CA PHE A 15 -10.60 -11.85 2.11
C PHE A 15 -10.94 -10.36 2.26
N GLU A 16 -9.89 -9.56 2.44
CA GLU A 16 -10.00 -8.12 2.56
C GLU A 16 -9.56 -7.47 1.25
N GLU A 17 -10.44 -6.68 0.63
CA GLU A 17 -10.10 -5.92 -0.56
C GLU A 17 -9.72 -4.48 -0.21
N LEU A 18 -8.90 -3.83 -1.05
CA LEU A 18 -8.72 -2.38 -0.93
C LEU A 18 -10.07 -1.67 -1.11
N GLY A 19 -10.83 -2.05 -2.14
CA GLY A 19 -12.19 -1.60 -2.38
C GLY A 19 -12.32 -0.10 -2.72
N VAL A 20 -13.49 0.26 -3.25
CA VAL A 20 -13.81 1.65 -3.64
C VAL A 20 -13.72 2.65 -2.48
N PRO A 21 -14.14 2.34 -1.24
CA PRO A 21 -14.06 3.29 -0.14
C PRO A 21 -12.64 3.77 0.16
N ARG A 22 -11.67 2.85 0.31
CA ARG A 22 -10.27 3.23 0.56
C ARG A 22 -9.66 3.93 -0.63
N ILE A 23 -9.97 3.49 -1.86
CA ILE A 23 -9.55 4.17 -3.08
C ILE A 23 -9.95 5.66 -3.01
N ASN A 24 -11.21 5.96 -2.71
CA ASN A 24 -11.69 7.34 -2.58
C ASN A 24 -10.96 8.13 -1.47
N GLU A 25 -10.72 7.52 -0.32
CA GLU A 25 -9.99 8.15 0.79
C GLU A 25 -8.53 8.45 0.45
N ILE A 26 -7.86 7.55 -0.28
CA ILE A 26 -6.50 7.73 -0.79
C ILE A 26 -6.49 8.88 -1.79
N LEU A 27 -7.40 8.88 -2.78
CA LEU A 27 -7.53 9.97 -3.77
C LEU A 27 -7.70 11.32 -3.07
N HIS A 28 -8.67 11.40 -2.14
CA HIS A 28 -8.95 12.62 -1.40
C HIS A 28 -7.70 13.08 -0.63
N SER A 29 -7.05 12.18 0.09
CA SER A 29 -5.86 12.52 0.88
C SER A 29 -4.68 13.00 0.03
N VAL A 30 -4.45 12.39 -1.13
CA VAL A 30 -3.39 12.82 -2.06
C VAL A 30 -3.69 14.18 -2.67
N ILE A 31 -4.91 14.40 -3.16
CA ILE A 31 -5.32 15.67 -3.80
C ILE A 31 -5.29 16.82 -2.80
N HIS A 32 -5.76 16.59 -1.58
CA HIS A 32 -5.81 17.60 -0.53
C HIS A 32 -4.51 17.69 0.28
N LYS A 33 -3.53 16.83 0.01
CA LYS A 33 -2.21 16.80 0.66
C LYS A 33 -2.34 16.64 2.17
N THR A 34 -3.16 15.67 2.58
CA THR A 34 -3.41 15.33 3.98
C THR A 34 -2.80 13.97 4.30
N ARG A 35 -2.76 13.63 5.59
CA ARG A 35 -2.36 12.29 6.02
C ARG A 35 -3.49 11.30 5.77
N TYR A 36 -3.11 10.06 5.43
CA TYR A 36 -4.02 8.94 5.28
C TYR A 36 -3.56 7.79 6.18
N SER A 37 -4.49 7.11 6.85
CA SER A 37 -4.19 5.94 7.66
C SER A 37 -4.89 4.74 7.05
N LEU A 38 -4.11 3.78 6.56
CA LEU A 38 -4.62 2.53 6.03
C LEU A 38 -4.99 1.62 7.20
N LYS A 39 -6.29 1.44 7.42
CA LYS A 39 -6.78 0.43 8.36
C LYS A 39 -6.89 -0.92 7.65
N LYS A 40 -6.20 -1.94 8.14
CA LYS A 40 -6.33 -3.34 7.71
C LYS A 40 -7.15 -4.11 8.75
N TYR A 41 -8.28 -4.69 8.34
CA TYR A 41 -9.21 -5.36 9.25
C TYR A 41 -8.78 -6.77 9.63
N HIS A 42 -8.07 -7.48 8.75
CA HIS A 42 -7.60 -8.84 8.98
C HIS A 42 -6.12 -8.90 9.38
N TYR A 43 -5.53 -7.77 9.77
CA TYR A 43 -4.15 -7.72 10.23
C TYR A 43 -4.02 -8.29 11.66
N PRO A 44 -3.07 -9.21 11.92
CA PRO A 44 -2.99 -9.91 13.21
C PRO A 44 -2.59 -9.01 14.38
N GLU A 45 -1.95 -7.86 14.11
CA GLU A 45 -1.56 -6.89 15.14
C GLU A 45 -2.52 -5.69 15.13
N PRO A 46 -3.46 -5.60 16.08
CA PRO A 46 -4.52 -4.58 16.06
C PRO A 46 -4.00 -3.15 16.26
N ASP A 47 -2.83 -2.99 16.88
CA ASP A 47 -2.18 -1.69 17.10
C ASP A 47 -1.22 -1.29 15.97
N ALA A 48 -1.10 -2.10 14.92
CA ALA A 48 -0.24 -1.78 13.79
C ALA A 48 -0.76 -0.53 13.05
N THR A 49 0.17 0.38 12.76
CA THR A 49 -0.13 1.62 12.02
C THR A 49 0.43 1.54 10.61
N PHE A 50 -0.34 2.10 9.68
CA PHE A 50 0.05 2.25 8.29
C PHE A 50 -0.30 3.67 7.83
N THR A 51 0.59 4.61 8.12
CA THR A 51 0.31 6.02 7.95
C THR A 51 1.10 6.59 6.80
N PHE A 52 0.40 7.35 5.97
CA PHE A 52 0.96 8.02 4.82
C PHE A 52 0.87 9.53 5.00
N ASP A 53 2.00 10.22 4.78
CA ASP A 53 2.08 11.68 4.76
C ASP A 53 2.20 12.21 3.34
N PHE A 54 1.07 12.71 2.82
CA PHE A 54 1.00 13.32 1.49
C PHE A 54 1.13 14.85 1.50
N SER A 55 1.47 15.46 2.64
CA SER A 55 1.52 16.93 2.79
C SER A 55 2.49 17.63 1.85
N SER A 56 3.55 16.94 1.42
CA SER A 56 4.55 17.46 0.49
C SER A 56 4.24 17.20 -0.99
N LEU A 57 3.12 16.55 -1.32
CA LEU A 57 2.71 16.30 -2.71
C LEU A 57 2.19 17.58 -3.38
N THR A 58 2.12 17.54 -4.70
CA THR A 58 1.55 18.64 -5.50
C THR A 58 0.04 18.50 -5.70
N GLY A 59 -0.50 17.30 -5.48
CA GLY A 59 -1.90 16.95 -5.78
C GLY A 59 -2.13 16.64 -7.27
N SER A 60 -1.07 16.25 -7.99
CA SER A 60 -1.16 15.96 -9.43
C SER A 60 -1.76 14.57 -9.71
N VAL A 61 -2.16 14.32 -10.96
CA VAL A 61 -2.58 12.97 -11.40
C VAL A 61 -1.47 11.94 -11.16
N LYS A 62 -0.21 12.32 -11.37
CA LYS A 62 0.92 11.42 -11.10
C LYS A 62 1.01 11.09 -9.62
N ASP A 63 0.79 12.06 -8.74
CA ASP A 63 0.76 11.85 -7.29
C ASP A 63 -0.36 10.88 -6.91
N VAL A 64 -1.54 11.01 -7.51
CA VAL A 64 -2.68 10.10 -7.29
C VAL A 64 -2.33 8.66 -7.69
N VAL A 65 -1.76 8.49 -8.89
CA VAL A 65 -1.35 7.16 -9.38
C VAL A 65 -0.30 6.54 -8.45
N LEU A 66 0.73 7.30 -8.06
CA LEU A 66 1.77 6.80 -7.17
C LEU A 66 1.23 6.51 -5.76
N GLY A 67 0.37 7.37 -5.22
CA GLY A 67 -0.26 7.19 -3.91
C GLY A 67 -1.10 5.92 -3.86
N LEU A 68 -1.92 5.66 -4.90
CA LEU A 68 -2.70 4.43 -5.00
C LEU A 68 -1.82 3.18 -5.05
N ILE A 69 -0.83 3.15 -5.96
CA ILE A 69 0.06 1.99 -6.11
C ILE A 69 0.87 1.77 -4.82
N ALA A 70 1.32 2.84 -4.17
CA ALA A 70 2.07 2.76 -2.92
C ALA A 70 1.22 2.19 -1.76
N VAL A 71 -0.01 2.68 -1.61
CA VAL A 71 -0.93 2.19 -0.57
C VAL A 71 -1.34 0.75 -0.82
N GLU A 72 -1.65 0.39 -2.08
CA GLU A 72 -1.96 -1.01 -2.46
C GLU A 72 -0.78 -1.94 -2.16
N LYS A 73 0.45 -1.50 -2.46
CA LYS A 73 1.66 -2.26 -2.17
C LYS A 73 1.82 -2.54 -0.68
N VAL A 74 1.54 -1.56 0.19
CA VAL A 74 1.57 -1.73 1.65
C VAL A 74 0.39 -2.56 2.14
N PHE A 75 -0.79 -2.39 1.54
CA PHE A 75 -1.97 -3.16 1.86
C PHE A 75 -1.73 -4.66 1.70
N ARG A 76 -0.97 -5.08 0.68
CA ARG A 76 -0.61 -6.48 0.47
C ARG A 76 0.44 -7.03 1.41
N ILE A 77 1.13 -6.21 2.21
CA ILE A 77 2.15 -6.73 3.14
C ILE A 77 1.49 -7.63 4.17
N ASN A 78 1.95 -8.89 4.22
CA ASN A 78 1.50 -9.87 5.18
C ASN A 78 2.60 -10.08 6.24
N PRO A 79 2.32 -9.82 7.53
CA PRO A 79 3.25 -10.07 8.62
C PRO A 79 3.23 -11.57 8.90
N ASP A 80 3.97 -12.33 8.09
CA ASP A 80 4.23 -13.72 8.40
C ASP A 80 5.48 -13.80 9.29
N PRO A 81 5.36 -14.17 10.59
CA PRO A 81 6.51 -14.27 11.49
C PRO A 81 7.53 -15.32 11.04
N SER A 82 7.12 -16.24 10.16
CA SER A 82 8.00 -17.24 9.53
C SER A 82 8.73 -16.74 8.29
N ALA A 83 8.49 -15.49 7.85
CA ALA A 83 9.14 -14.91 6.68
C ALA A 83 10.67 -14.90 6.85
N SER A 84 11.32 -15.71 6.02
CA SER A 84 12.76 -15.93 6.03
C SER A 84 13.46 -15.09 4.95
N ILE A 85 14.79 -15.25 4.84
CA ILE A 85 15.58 -14.57 3.80
C ILE A 85 15.16 -14.97 2.38
N GLU A 86 14.56 -16.16 2.21
CA GLU A 86 14.07 -16.65 0.92
C GLU A 86 12.74 -16.03 0.51
N ASN A 87 12.01 -15.44 1.46
CA ASN A 87 10.78 -14.72 1.17
C ASN A 87 11.14 -13.31 0.71
N VAL A 88 11.18 -13.12 -0.61
CA VAL A 88 11.59 -11.88 -1.26
C VAL A 88 10.43 -11.29 -2.04
N ILE A 89 10.13 -10.03 -1.76
CA ILE A 89 9.23 -9.20 -2.58
C ILE A 89 10.05 -8.28 -3.48
N LYS A 90 9.44 -7.86 -4.59
CA LYS A 90 9.99 -6.85 -5.50
C LYS A 90 9.09 -5.62 -5.51
N ILE A 91 9.70 -4.45 -5.69
CA ILE A 91 9.00 -3.17 -5.80
C ILE A 91 9.64 -2.32 -6.89
N ASP A 92 8.82 -1.65 -7.70
CA ASP A 92 9.31 -0.68 -8.69
C ASP A 92 10.07 0.45 -7.99
N LYS A 93 11.21 0.88 -8.56
CA LYS A 93 12.09 1.89 -7.95
C LYS A 93 11.37 3.24 -7.72
N VAL A 94 10.43 3.61 -8.58
CA VAL A 94 9.65 4.86 -8.44
C VAL A 94 8.67 4.74 -7.28
N VAL A 95 7.98 3.60 -7.16
CA VAL A 95 7.07 3.34 -6.03
C VAL A 95 7.86 3.28 -4.72
N ASN A 96 9.01 2.60 -4.71
CA ASN A 96 9.86 2.53 -3.53
C ASN A 96 10.35 3.92 -3.08
N SER A 97 10.80 4.74 -4.04
CA SER A 97 11.19 6.13 -3.77
C SER A 97 10.05 6.99 -3.21
N PHE A 98 8.82 6.69 -3.61
CA PHE A 98 7.63 7.34 -3.07
C PHE A 98 7.35 6.87 -1.64
N LEU A 99 7.38 5.56 -1.38
CA LEU A 99 7.20 5.00 -0.04
C LEU A 99 8.23 5.52 0.97
N ILE A 100 9.51 5.61 0.60
CA ILE A 100 10.57 6.16 1.46
C ILE A 100 10.23 7.56 1.99
N LYS A 101 9.51 8.37 1.20
CA LYS A 101 9.19 9.76 1.53
C LYS A 101 7.86 9.93 2.23
N HIS A 102 6.92 9.03 1.96
CA HIS A 102 5.51 9.26 2.28
C HIS A 102 4.91 8.18 3.17
N PHE A 103 5.58 7.06 3.41
CA PHE A 103 5.09 6.01 4.31
C PHE A 103 5.88 6.05 5.63
N ASP A 104 5.21 6.43 6.73
CA ASP A 104 5.87 6.71 8.00
C ASP A 104 6.54 5.47 8.58
N GLU A 105 5.92 4.30 8.44
CA GLU A 105 6.43 3.03 8.93
C GLU A 105 7.35 2.30 7.93
N TYR A 106 7.84 2.97 6.88
CA TYR A 106 8.65 2.35 5.82
C TYR A 106 9.80 1.48 6.36
N SER A 107 10.57 1.97 7.32
CA SER A 107 11.71 1.24 7.89
C SER A 107 11.32 0.01 8.72
N ASN A 108 10.07 -0.09 9.18
CA ASN A 108 9.59 -1.26 9.91
C ASN A 108 9.38 -2.45 8.96
N TYR A 109 8.91 -2.18 7.74
CA TYR A 109 8.55 -3.20 6.76
C TYR A 109 9.65 -3.45 5.71
N TYR A 110 10.32 -2.40 5.23
CA TYR A 110 11.30 -2.47 4.14
C TYR A 110 12.75 -2.39 4.65
N ARG A 111 13.05 -3.13 5.72
CA ARG A 111 14.37 -3.10 6.39
C ARG A 111 15.45 -3.92 5.67
N PHE A 112 15.08 -5.10 5.18
CA PHE A 112 16.05 -6.10 4.72
C PHE A 112 16.20 -6.08 3.19
N LYS A 113 16.77 -4.98 2.69
CA LYS A 113 17.04 -4.81 1.25
C LYS A 113 17.99 -5.92 0.75
N VAL A 114 17.66 -6.52 -0.38
CA VAL A 114 18.45 -7.55 -1.04
C VAL A 114 19.19 -6.91 -2.20
N ASP A 115 20.52 -7.04 -2.19
CA ASP A 115 21.34 -6.60 -3.32
C ASP A 115 21.21 -7.60 -4.48
N LYS A 116 20.78 -7.11 -5.64
CA LYS A 116 20.68 -7.86 -6.90
C LYS A 116 21.53 -7.22 -8.01
N GLY A 117 22.41 -6.29 -7.67
CA GLY A 117 23.18 -5.45 -8.61
C GLY A 117 22.47 -4.14 -8.95
N GLU A 118 23.18 -3.22 -9.61
CA GLU A 118 22.69 -1.85 -9.87
C GLU A 118 21.69 -1.77 -11.05
N ASP A 119 21.82 -2.65 -12.04
CA ASP A 119 21.06 -2.64 -13.30
C ASP A 119 19.68 -3.31 -13.23
N VAL A 120 19.22 -3.68 -12.04
CA VAL A 120 17.89 -4.28 -11.88
C VAL A 120 16.78 -3.23 -11.93
N PRO A 121 15.63 -3.51 -12.56
CA PRO A 121 14.53 -2.55 -12.67
C PRO A 121 13.75 -2.32 -11.36
N HIS A 122 13.96 -3.16 -10.34
CA HIS A 122 13.19 -3.17 -9.09
C HIS A 122 14.13 -3.18 -7.88
N ASP A 123 13.65 -2.65 -6.75
CA ASP A 123 14.24 -2.94 -5.45
C ASP A 123 13.65 -4.24 -4.89
N TYR A 124 14.44 -4.96 -4.09
CA TYR A 124 14.07 -6.25 -3.51
C TYR A 124 14.23 -6.22 -2.00
N PHE A 125 13.29 -6.83 -1.28
CA PHE A 125 13.30 -6.89 0.18
C PHE A 125 12.99 -8.31 0.63
N SER A 126 13.76 -8.82 1.59
CA SER A 126 13.60 -10.17 2.16
C SER A 126 12.86 -10.13 3.51
N ARG A 127 12.49 -11.30 4.04
CA ARG A 127 11.81 -11.46 5.34
C ARG A 127 10.47 -10.75 5.41
N ILE A 128 9.80 -10.69 4.27
CA ILE A 128 8.49 -10.08 4.11
C ILE A 128 7.72 -10.90 3.08
N LYS A 129 6.42 -11.05 3.28
CA LYS A 129 5.51 -11.68 2.33
C LYS A 129 4.47 -10.66 1.88
N GLU A 130 3.92 -10.92 0.70
CA GLU A 130 2.77 -10.21 0.18
C GLU A 130 1.65 -11.22 -0.04
N ASP A 131 0.42 -10.80 0.23
CA ASP A 131 -0.75 -11.55 -0.20
C ASP A 131 -0.78 -11.63 -1.72
N ASP A 132 -1.32 -12.73 -2.25
CA ASP A 132 -1.44 -12.92 -3.69
C ASP A 132 -2.29 -11.79 -4.31
N GLN A 133 -1.89 -11.36 -5.50
CA GLN A 133 -2.64 -10.34 -6.23
C GLN A 133 -3.78 -11.02 -6.98
N TYR A 134 -4.98 -10.98 -6.40
CA TYR A 134 -6.17 -11.54 -7.03
C TYR A 134 -6.85 -10.55 -8.00
N ASP A 135 -6.65 -9.24 -7.77
CA ASP A 135 -7.28 -8.17 -8.54
C ASP A 135 -6.26 -7.30 -9.29
N ASP A 136 -6.57 -6.96 -10.54
CA ASP A 136 -5.81 -6.01 -11.34
C ASP A 136 -6.41 -4.60 -11.23
N LEU A 137 -5.67 -3.64 -10.67
CA LEU A 137 -6.07 -2.23 -10.65
C LEU A 137 -5.76 -1.55 -11.99
N THR A 138 -6.79 -1.19 -12.75
CA THR A 138 -6.66 -0.35 -13.94
C THR A 138 -7.03 1.10 -13.62
N ILE A 139 -6.10 2.04 -13.81
CA ILE A 139 -6.32 3.47 -13.56
C ILE A 139 -6.40 4.21 -14.90
N LEU A 140 -7.56 4.80 -15.21
CA LEU A 140 -7.74 5.72 -16.34
C LEU A 140 -7.86 7.15 -15.83
N ALA A 141 -6.82 7.96 -16.03
CA ALA A 141 -6.84 9.38 -15.69
C ALA A 141 -7.13 10.25 -16.93
N ILE A 142 -8.25 10.98 -16.91
CA ILE A 142 -8.65 11.88 -18.00
C ILE A 142 -8.55 13.33 -17.52
N LYS A 143 -7.62 14.10 -18.10
CA LYS A 143 -7.53 15.54 -17.89
C LYS A 143 -8.28 16.27 -19.02
N LYS A 144 -9.42 16.88 -18.71
CA LYS A 144 -10.11 17.78 -19.64
C LYS A 144 -9.35 19.12 -19.70
N LYS A 145 -9.28 19.71 -20.89
CA LYS A 145 -8.75 21.07 -21.11
C LYS A 145 -9.71 22.10 -20.55
#